data_AF-A0A3M7LY51-F1
#
_entry.id   AF-A0A3M7LY51-F1
#
_cell.length_a   1.000
_cell.length_b   1.000
_cell.length_c   1.000
_cell.angle_alpha   90.00
_cell.angle_beta   90.00
_cell.angle_gamma   90.00
#
_symmetry.space_group_name_H-M   'P 1'
#
loop_
_entity.id
_entity.type
_entity.pdbx_description
1 polymer ?
#
loop_
_entity_poly.entity_id
_entity_poly.type
_entity_poly.pdbx_seq_one_letter_code
_entity_poly.pdbx_strand_id
1 'polypeptide(L)'
;MDARLLSSSSQFPFLPDGTRPSNGMHRPQNCGLLCTNLSSLTRELEKKFSDRHVLIVASRRILPRPKRSNRSRSSQTQKRPQSRTLTAVHDAILTDLVYPVEIVGKRLRTREDGSKILKVVLDEKERGGVDYRLDTYSEVYKRLTGKGVNFEFPQSQQTDY
;
A
#
# COMPACT_ATOMS: atom_id res chain seq x y z
N MET A 1 -26.16 19.87 -42.18
CA MET A 1 -26.00 20.22 -40.76
C MET A 1 -24.59 19.85 -40.38
N ASP A 2 -23.60 20.70 -40.67
CA ASP A 2 -22.22 20.45 -40.25
C ASP A 2 -21.56 21.81 -40.03
N ALA A 3 -21.30 22.13 -38.75
CA ALA A 3 -20.60 23.34 -38.35
C ALA A 3 -19.22 22.97 -37.79
N ARG A 4 -18.24 23.70 -38.30
CA ARG A 4 -16.81 23.71 -37.99
C ARG A 4 -16.50 24.59 -36.76
N LEU A 5 -15.21 24.56 -36.37
CA LEU A 5 -14.38 25.59 -35.68
C LEU A 5 -14.27 25.44 -34.14
N LEU A 6 -13.10 25.56 -33.46
CA LEU A 6 -11.76 26.06 -33.82
C LEU A 6 -10.72 25.68 -32.73
N SER A 7 -9.46 25.46 -33.16
CA SER A 7 -8.19 25.85 -32.50
C SER A 7 -7.74 25.07 -31.23
N SER A 8 -6.48 24.70 -31.00
CA SER A 8 -5.20 25.27 -31.43
C SER A 8 -4.07 24.24 -31.41
N SER A 9 -3.24 24.33 -32.43
CA SER A 9 -1.84 23.96 -32.57
C SER A 9 -1.02 23.87 -31.26
N SER A 10 -0.35 22.75 -31.04
CA SER A 10 0.91 22.71 -30.27
C SER A 10 1.96 21.93 -31.07
N GLN A 11 2.56 22.70 -31.98
CA GLN A 11 3.75 22.38 -32.75
C GLN A 11 4.91 22.22 -31.76
N PHE A 12 5.40 21.00 -31.58
CA PHE A 12 6.64 20.75 -30.84
C PHE A 12 7.84 21.02 -31.77
N PRO A 13 8.71 21.99 -31.48
CA PRO A 13 9.96 22.09 -32.19
C PRO A 13 10.90 20.98 -31.73
N PHE A 14 11.37 20.19 -32.70
CA PHE A 14 12.63 19.46 -32.61
C PHE A 14 13.76 20.47 -32.48
N LEU A 15 14.44 20.50 -31.32
CA LEU A 15 15.73 21.16 -31.18
C LEU A 15 16.81 20.07 -31.02
N PRO A 16 17.81 20.03 -31.91
CA PRO A 16 19.04 19.29 -31.70
C PRO A 16 19.99 20.20 -30.90
N ASP A 17 20.30 19.84 -29.66
CA ASP A 17 21.68 19.77 -29.19
C ASP A 17 21.79 19.39 -27.72
N GLY A 18 22.89 18.71 -27.41
CA GLY A 18 23.19 18.15 -26.11
C GLY A 18 23.23 19.18 -24.98
N THR A 19 22.28 19.08 -24.08
CA THR A 19 22.47 19.26 -22.62
C THR A 19 21.31 18.56 -21.95
N ARG A 20 21.59 17.56 -21.10
CA ARG A 20 20.54 16.79 -20.39
C ARG A 20 19.91 17.69 -19.32
N PRO A 21 18.62 18.03 -19.39
CA PRO A 21 17.97 18.65 -18.24
C PRO A 21 17.80 17.58 -17.16
N SER A 22 18.50 17.77 -16.03
CA SER A 22 18.28 17.07 -14.77
C SER A 22 16.93 17.46 -14.18
N ASN A 23 15.83 17.11 -14.85
CA ASN A 23 14.48 17.36 -14.37
C ASN A 23 14.03 16.16 -13.54
N GLY A 24 14.47 16.15 -12.29
CA GLY A 24 13.87 15.37 -11.22
C GLY A 24 12.47 15.92 -10.93
N MET A 25 11.51 15.58 -11.78
CA MET A 25 10.10 15.88 -11.56
C MET A 25 9.60 15.05 -10.39
N HIS A 26 9.80 15.57 -9.18
CA HIS A 26 9.27 15.01 -7.96
C HIS A 26 7.76 15.26 -7.94
N ARG A 27 6.96 14.32 -8.46
CA ARG A 27 5.54 14.29 -8.15
C ARG A 27 5.40 14.20 -6.62
N PRO A 28 4.70 15.11 -5.95
CA PRO A 28 4.34 14.92 -4.56
C PRO A 28 3.36 13.75 -4.49
N GLN A 29 3.76 12.66 -3.83
CA GLN A 29 2.83 11.63 -3.36
C GLN A 29 2.30 12.05 -1.99
N ASN A 30 1.77 13.28 -1.90
CA ASN A 30 1.07 13.72 -0.72
C ASN A 30 -0.41 13.42 -0.92
N CYS A 31 -0.77 12.14 -0.85
CA CYS A 31 -2.12 11.77 -0.40
C CYS A 31 -2.07 11.77 1.13
N GLY A 32 -1.78 12.93 1.72
CA GLY A 32 -1.57 13.07 3.17
C GLY A 32 -2.86 13.29 3.95
N LEU A 33 -4.02 13.53 3.30
CA LEU A 33 -5.23 13.99 4.01
C LEU A 33 -6.57 13.52 3.42
N LEU A 34 -6.60 12.57 2.48
CA LEU A 34 -7.86 12.14 1.84
C LEU A 34 -8.53 10.90 2.46
N CYS A 35 -8.07 10.40 3.61
CA CYS A 35 -8.61 9.18 4.22
C CYS A 35 -9.64 9.43 5.35
N THR A 36 -10.11 10.66 5.53
CA THR A 36 -11.04 10.99 6.64
C THR A 36 -12.49 10.54 6.41
N ASN A 37 -12.89 10.25 5.16
CA ASN A 37 -14.25 9.81 4.81
C ASN A 37 -14.32 8.35 4.31
N LEU A 38 -13.32 7.51 4.61
CA LEU A 38 -13.30 6.15 4.07
C LEU A 38 -14.34 5.23 4.74
N SER A 39 -14.72 5.51 5.99
CA SER A 39 -15.66 4.69 6.78
C SER A 39 -17.12 4.75 6.31
N SER A 40 -17.58 5.89 5.80
CA SER A 40 -18.92 6.01 5.19
C SER A 40 -18.97 5.33 3.82
N LEU A 41 -17.91 5.50 3.02
CA LEU A 41 -17.81 4.91 1.69
C LEU A 41 -17.78 3.38 1.71
N THR A 42 -17.06 2.75 2.65
CA THR A 42 -17.02 1.28 2.74
C THR A 42 -18.41 0.70 3.03
N ARG A 43 -19.15 1.29 3.97
CA ARG A 43 -20.53 0.85 4.31
C ARG A 43 -21.50 1.05 3.16
N GLU A 44 -21.41 2.18 2.45
CA GLU A 44 -22.25 2.45 1.28
C GLU A 44 -21.98 1.44 0.16
N LEU A 45 -20.72 1.12 -0.10
CA LEU A 45 -20.34 0.15 -1.12
C LEU A 45 -20.78 -1.27 -0.74
N GLU A 46 -20.59 -1.69 0.51
CA GLU A 46 -20.99 -3.04 0.96
C GLU A 46 -22.50 -3.28 0.79
N LYS A 47 -23.32 -2.27 1.07
CA LYS A 47 -24.77 -2.35 0.83
C LYS A 47 -25.13 -2.49 -0.66
N LYS A 48 -24.31 -1.94 -1.56
CA LYS A 48 -24.52 -2.02 -3.02
C LYS A 48 -24.01 -3.34 -3.60
N PHE A 49 -23.01 -3.95 -2.97
CA PHE A 49 -22.36 -5.18 -3.43
C PHE A 49 -22.80 -6.40 -2.61
N SER A 50 -24.11 -6.65 -2.52
CA SER A 50 -24.68 -7.94 -2.06
C SER A 50 -23.95 -8.57 -0.84
N ASP A 51 -23.64 -7.78 0.18
CA ASP A 51 -22.94 -8.18 1.42
C ASP A 51 -21.54 -8.83 1.23
N ARG A 52 -20.85 -8.53 0.13
CA ARG A 52 -19.45 -8.93 -0.07
C ARG A 52 -18.52 -7.94 0.62
N HIS A 53 -17.41 -8.44 1.17
CA HIS A 53 -16.37 -7.60 1.76
C HIS A 53 -15.69 -6.75 0.71
N VAL A 54 -15.77 -5.42 0.86
CA VAL A 54 -15.09 -4.45 -0.01
C VAL A 54 -13.92 -3.84 0.75
N LEU A 55 -12.71 -4.00 0.22
CA LEU A 55 -11.48 -3.44 0.78
C LEU A 55 -10.88 -2.42 -0.17
N ILE A 56 -10.38 -1.33 0.40
CA ILE A 56 -9.74 -0.25 -0.36
C ILE A 56 -8.25 -0.25 -0.03
N VAL A 57 -7.42 -0.35 -1.06
CA VAL A 57 -5.95 -0.38 -0.91
C VAL A 57 -5.34 0.67 -1.82
N ALA A 58 -4.36 1.42 -1.32
CA ALA A 58 -3.65 2.38 -2.13
C ALA A 58 -2.72 1.68 -3.14
N SER A 59 -2.70 2.18 -4.39
CA SER A 59 -1.74 1.71 -5.39
C SER A 59 -0.34 2.26 -5.09
N ARG A 60 0.55 1.41 -4.57
CA ARG A 60 1.92 1.76 -4.14
C ARG A 60 2.96 1.14 -5.09
N ARG A 61 3.96 1.92 -5.52
CA ARG A 61 5.04 1.46 -6.42
C ARG A 61 6.32 1.11 -5.65
N ILE A 62 6.81 -0.12 -5.80
CA ILE A 62 8.08 -0.58 -5.21
C ILE A 62 9.22 -0.34 -6.20
N LEU A 63 10.24 0.40 -5.78
CA LEU A 63 11.49 0.52 -6.55
C LEU A 63 12.44 -0.67 -6.25
N PRO A 64 13.29 -1.11 -7.17
CA PRO A 64 14.29 -2.13 -6.84
C PRO A 64 15.35 -1.58 -5.88
N ARG A 65 15.99 -2.46 -5.10
CA ARG A 65 17.15 -2.07 -4.28
C ARG A 65 18.32 -1.75 -5.22
N PRO A 66 19.00 -0.60 -5.06
CA PRO A 66 20.20 -0.32 -5.84
C PRO A 66 21.23 -1.42 -5.55
N LYS A 67 21.70 -2.12 -6.60
CA LYS A 67 22.75 -3.13 -6.48
C LYS A 67 24.11 -2.43 -6.47
N ARG A 68 25.07 -2.97 -5.71
CA ARG A 68 26.45 -2.44 -5.59
C ARG A 68 27.26 -2.51 -6.91
N SER A 69 26.71 -3.10 -7.96
CA SER A 69 27.36 -3.22 -9.27
C SER A 69 27.11 -2.00 -10.15
N ASN A 70 28.19 -1.40 -10.64
CA ASN A 70 28.19 -0.31 -11.65
C ASN A 70 27.55 -0.71 -13.00
N ARG A 71 27.32 -2.01 -13.26
CA ARG A 71 26.72 -2.51 -14.51
C ARG A 71 25.18 -2.54 -14.47
N SER A 72 24.55 -2.31 -13.32
CA SER A 72 23.10 -2.39 -13.23
C SER A 72 22.44 -1.17 -13.90
N ARG A 73 21.56 -1.40 -14.88
CA ARG A 73 20.72 -0.39 -15.56
C ARG A 73 19.81 0.43 -14.62
N SER A 74 19.90 0.19 -13.31
CA SER A 74 19.18 0.85 -12.23
C SER A 74 20.10 1.76 -11.40
N SER A 75 21.19 2.26 -11.99
CA SER A 75 21.98 3.37 -11.44
C SER A 75 21.13 4.64 -11.49
N GLN A 76 20.13 4.73 -10.61
CA GLN A 76 19.40 5.96 -10.37
C GLN A 76 20.38 6.92 -9.72
N THR A 77 20.61 8.06 -10.37
CA THR A 77 21.45 9.15 -9.87
C THR A 77 20.95 9.69 -8.53
N GLN A 78 19.65 9.54 -8.26
CA GLN A 78 19.01 10.00 -7.03
C GLN A 78 18.79 8.85 -6.03
N LYS A 79 18.97 9.16 -4.74
CA LYS A 79 18.75 8.22 -3.63
C LYS A 79 17.30 7.73 -3.63
N ARG A 80 17.13 6.41 -3.44
CA ARG A 80 15.80 5.80 -3.32
C ARG A 80 15.05 6.39 -2.10
N PRO A 81 13.82 6.90 -2.28
CA PRO A 81 12.99 7.34 -1.16
C PRO A 81 12.54 6.16 -0.30
N GLN A 82 12.50 6.34 1.03
CA GLN A 82 12.13 5.28 1.98
C GLN A 82 10.69 4.78 1.80
N SER A 83 9.76 5.67 1.43
CA SER A 83 8.35 5.33 1.17
C SER A 83 8.15 4.30 0.04
N ARG A 84 9.14 4.16 -0.85
CA ARG A 84 9.13 3.18 -1.94
C ARG A 84 10.00 1.96 -1.64
N THR A 85 10.34 1.72 -0.37
CA THR A 85 11.00 0.48 0.06
C THR A 85 10.02 -0.68 0.15
N LEU A 86 10.47 -1.91 -0.10
CA LEU A 86 9.61 -3.09 0.03
C LEU A 86 9.02 -3.15 1.45
N THR A 87 9.85 -2.98 2.48
CA THR A 87 9.40 -2.98 3.88
C THR A 87 8.35 -1.91 4.14
N ALA A 88 8.63 -0.64 3.79
CA ALA A 88 7.68 0.45 4.02
C ALA A 88 6.35 0.27 3.26
N VAL A 89 6.41 -0.23 2.02
CA VAL A 89 5.19 -0.50 1.23
C VAL A 89 4.38 -1.62 1.85
N HIS A 90 5.02 -2.71 2.30
CA HIS A 90 4.31 -3.81 2.96
C HIS A 90 3.68 -3.38 4.28
N ASP A 91 4.38 -2.56 5.07
CA ASP A 91 3.85 -2.03 6.32
C ASP A 91 2.64 -1.15 6.10
N ALA A 92 2.67 -0.36 5.04
CA ALA A 92 1.60 0.58 4.75
C ALA A 92 0.41 -0.08 4.01
N ILE A 93 0.62 -1.20 3.30
CA ILE A 93 -0.48 -2.05 2.84
C ILE A 93 -1.22 -2.66 4.04
N LEU A 94 -0.49 -3.10 5.07
CA LEU A 94 -1.13 -3.65 6.28
C LEU A 94 -2.00 -2.60 6.98
N THR A 95 -1.57 -1.33 7.03
CA THR A 95 -2.39 -0.26 7.62
C THR A 95 -3.63 0.06 6.77
N ASP A 96 -3.50 0.04 5.44
CA ASP A 96 -4.63 0.32 4.54
C ASP A 96 -5.70 -0.78 4.63
N LEU A 97 -5.28 -2.06 4.75
CA LEU A 97 -6.20 -3.19 4.84
C LEU A 97 -7.05 -3.18 6.10
N VAL A 98 -6.47 -2.77 7.23
CA VAL A 98 -7.11 -2.88 8.55
C VAL A 98 -7.85 -1.61 8.96
N TYR A 99 -7.98 -0.62 8.07
CA TYR A 99 -8.82 0.55 8.33
C TYR A 99 -10.27 0.12 8.64
N PRO A 100 -10.91 0.61 9.72
CA PRO A 100 -10.54 1.75 10.58
C PRO A 100 -9.71 1.41 11.84
N VAL A 101 -9.34 0.14 12.02
CA VAL A 101 -8.64 -0.35 13.21
C VAL A 101 -7.14 -0.10 13.11
N GLU A 102 -6.55 0.30 14.23
CA GLU A 102 -5.11 0.48 14.36
C GLU A 102 -4.40 -0.82 14.76
N ILE A 103 -3.20 -1.01 14.22
CA ILE A 103 -2.34 -2.14 14.55
C ILE A 103 -1.56 -1.79 15.81
N VAL A 104 -1.76 -2.56 16.88
CA VAL A 104 -1.07 -2.41 18.16
C VAL A 104 0.35 -2.97 18.09
N GLY A 105 0.54 -4.08 17.36
CA GLY A 105 1.83 -4.76 17.32
C GLY A 105 2.02 -5.65 16.10
N LYS A 106 3.29 -5.88 15.75
CA LYS A 106 3.70 -6.79 14.68
C LYS A 106 4.79 -7.71 15.21
N ARG A 107 4.59 -9.02 15.12
CA ARG A 107 5.57 -10.04 15.52
C ARG A 107 5.85 -10.94 14.32
N LEU A 108 7.12 -11.15 13.99
CA LEU A 108 7.50 -12.08 12.92
C LEU A 108 7.93 -13.40 13.56
N ARG A 109 7.16 -14.46 13.35
CA ARG A 109 7.53 -15.81 13.75
C ARG A 109 8.23 -16.48 12.57
N THR A 110 9.43 -16.99 12.80
CA THR A 110 10.15 -17.83 11.84
C THR A 110 9.97 -19.28 12.28
N ARG A 111 9.52 -20.15 11.37
CA ARG A 111 9.47 -21.60 11.61
C ARG A 111 10.84 -22.23 11.36
N GLU A 112 11.04 -23.46 11.82
CA GLU A 112 12.26 -24.23 11.59
C GLU A 112 12.54 -24.45 10.09
N ASP A 113 11.48 -24.55 9.28
CA ASP A 113 11.55 -24.63 7.81
C ASP A 113 12.02 -23.33 7.13
N GLY A 114 12.28 -22.26 7.90
CA GLY A 114 12.64 -20.93 7.40
C GLY A 114 11.47 -20.09 6.88
N SER A 115 10.25 -20.65 6.86
CA SER A 115 9.04 -19.91 6.52
C SER A 115 8.72 -18.85 7.58
N LYS A 116 8.33 -17.65 7.11
CA LYS A 116 8.06 -16.49 7.96
C LYS A 116 6.56 -16.23 7.99
N ILE A 117 6.00 -16.19 9.18
CA ILE A 117 4.60 -15.85 9.43
C ILE A 117 4.56 -14.59 10.26
N LEU A 118 3.87 -13.57 9.76
CA LEU A 118 3.75 -12.29 10.43
C LEU A 118 2.45 -12.30 11.24
N LYS A 119 2.57 -12.26 12.57
CA LYS A 119 1.46 -12.11 13.50
C LYS A 119 1.21 -10.62 13.73
N VAL A 120 0.04 -10.13 13.35
CA VAL A 120 -0.40 -8.75 13.54
C VAL A 120 -1.40 -8.73 14.69
N VAL A 121 -1.12 -7.89 15.68
CA VAL A 121 -2.01 -7.67 16.82
C VAL A 121 -2.83 -6.41 16.55
N LEU A 122 -4.15 -6.55 16.53
CA LEU A 122 -5.11 -5.46 16.31
C LEU A 122 -5.63 -4.91 17.63
N ASP A 123 -6.15 -3.67 17.63
CA ASP A 123 -6.79 -3.11 18.82
C ASP A 123 -8.08 -3.87 19.18
N GLU A 124 -8.38 -4.01 20.46
CA GLU A 124 -9.51 -4.82 20.96
C GLU A 124 -10.85 -4.07 20.80
N LYS A 125 -10.83 -2.74 20.73
CA LYS A 125 -12.03 -1.88 20.74
C LYS A 125 -13.05 -2.21 19.65
N GLU A 126 -12.59 -2.69 18.50
CA GLU A 126 -13.45 -2.99 17.35
C GLU A 126 -13.54 -4.48 17.02
N ARG A 127 -13.20 -5.35 17.98
CA ARG A 127 -13.19 -6.81 17.79
C ARG A 127 -14.49 -7.35 17.17
N GLY A 128 -15.65 -6.87 17.62
CA GLY A 128 -16.96 -7.36 17.15
C GLY A 128 -17.36 -6.95 15.73
N GLY A 129 -16.62 -6.04 15.09
CA GLY A 129 -16.91 -5.58 13.73
C GLY A 129 -15.91 -6.04 12.67
N VAL A 130 -14.79 -6.63 13.08
CA VAL A 130 -13.65 -6.93 12.20
C VAL A 130 -13.30 -8.42 12.21
N ASP A 131 -13.76 -9.19 13.20
CA ASP A 131 -13.49 -10.62 13.34
C ASP A 131 -13.90 -11.41 12.07
N TYR A 132 -15.07 -11.10 11.50
CA TYR A 132 -15.56 -11.79 10.29
C TYR A 132 -14.76 -11.44 9.03
N ARG A 133 -13.95 -10.37 9.03
CA ARG A 133 -13.12 -9.96 7.88
C ARG A 133 -11.69 -10.47 7.94
N LEU A 134 -11.25 -11.04 9.07
CA LEU A 134 -9.86 -11.42 9.30
C LEU A 134 -9.31 -12.39 8.27
N ASP A 135 -10.14 -13.37 7.88
CA ASP A 135 -9.78 -14.35 6.87
C ASP A 135 -9.52 -13.68 5.51
N THR A 136 -10.42 -12.78 5.10
CA THR A 136 -10.29 -12.01 3.86
C THR A 136 -9.03 -11.14 3.85
N TYR A 137 -8.67 -10.50 4.96
CA TYR A 137 -7.43 -9.72 5.05
C TYR A 137 -6.19 -10.59 4.82
N SER A 138 -6.18 -11.79 5.40
CA SER A 138 -5.07 -12.73 5.27
C SER A 138 -4.89 -13.18 3.81
N GLU A 139 -6.00 -13.46 3.13
CA GLU A 139 -6.00 -13.87 1.72
C GLU A 139 -5.54 -12.73 0.80
N VAL A 140 -6.08 -11.53 0.99
CA VAL A 140 -5.73 -10.36 0.16
C VAL A 140 -4.27 -10.00 0.33
N TYR A 141 -3.75 -10.00 1.57
CA TYR A 141 -2.34 -9.74 1.80
C TYR A 141 -1.45 -10.82 1.16
N LYS A 142 -1.84 -12.09 1.25
CA LYS A 142 -1.12 -13.20 0.61
C LYS A 142 -1.13 -13.07 -0.91
N ARG A 143 -2.23 -12.66 -1.53
CA ARG A 143 -2.33 -12.42 -2.99
C ARG A 143 -1.46 -11.26 -3.46
N LEU A 144 -1.43 -10.16 -2.70
CA LEU A 144 -0.66 -8.96 -3.08
C LEU A 144 0.85 -9.12 -2.86
N THR A 145 1.24 -9.83 -1.79
CA THR A 145 2.63 -9.82 -1.32
C THR A 145 3.31 -11.18 -1.33
N GLY A 146 2.55 -12.26 -1.44
CA GLY A 146 3.05 -13.64 -1.31
C GLY A 146 3.47 -14.04 0.10
N LYS A 147 3.24 -13.20 1.13
CA LYS A 147 3.62 -13.47 2.52
C LYS A 147 2.42 -13.88 3.35
N GLY A 148 2.61 -14.85 4.25
CA GLY A 148 1.59 -15.27 5.20
C GLY A 148 1.48 -14.31 6.39
N VAL A 149 0.26 -13.89 6.70
CA VAL A 149 -0.08 -13.05 7.86
C VAL A 149 -1.15 -13.75 8.67
N ASN A 150 -1.03 -13.67 9.99
CA ASN A 150 -2.08 -14.05 10.93
C ASN A 150 -2.51 -12.83 11.75
N PHE A 151 -3.81 -12.56 11.83
CA PHE A 151 -4.35 -11.47 12.63
C PHE A 151 -4.87 -12.03 13.95
N GLU A 152 -4.45 -11.44 15.07
CA GLU A 152 -4.82 -11.86 16.41
C GLU A 152 -5.23 -10.61 17.22
N PHE A 153 -6.17 -10.76 18.15
CA PHE A 153 -6.46 -9.73 19.15
C PHE A 153 -5.60 -9.98 20.39
N PRO A 154 -5.16 -8.93 21.11
CA PRO A 154 -4.50 -9.11 22.38
C PRO A 154 -5.50 -9.79 23.33
N GLN A 155 -5.16 -10.99 23.79
CA GLN A 155 -5.84 -11.52 24.97
C GLN A 155 -5.25 -10.77 26.16
N SER A 156 -6.12 -10.17 26.98
CA SER A 156 -5.75 -9.64 28.29
C SER A 156 -4.86 -10.66 28.96
N GLN A 157 -3.61 -10.29 29.22
CA GLN A 157 -2.59 -11.21 29.70
C GLN A 157 -3.10 -11.80 31.02
N GLN A 158 -3.50 -13.06 30.98
CA GLN A 158 -3.70 -13.84 32.19
C GLN A 158 -2.29 -14.08 32.73
N THR A 159 -1.85 -13.21 33.63
CA THR A 159 -0.63 -13.40 34.40
C THR A 159 -0.91 -14.56 35.35
N ASP A 160 -0.56 -15.77 34.94
CA ASP A 160 -0.48 -16.91 35.84
C ASP A 160 0.67 -16.62 36.83
N TYR A 161 0.29 -16.22 38.05
CA TYR A 161 1.19 -16.03 39.19
C TYR A 161 1.43 -17.35 39.91
#